data_AF-A0A3M7IZ71-F1
#
_entry.id   AF-A0A3M7IZ71-F1
#
_cell.length_a   1.000
_cell.length_b   1.000
_cell.length_c   1.000
_cell.angle_alpha   90.00
_cell.angle_beta   90.00
_cell.angle_gamma   90.00
#
_symmetry.space_group_name_H-M   'P 1'
#
loop_
_entity.id
_entity.type
_entity.pdbx_description
1 polymer ?
#
loop_
_entity_poly.entity_id
_entity_poly.type
_entity_poly.pdbx_seq_one_letter_code
_entity_poly.pdbx_strand_id
1 'polypeptide(L)'
;MQKHIFQPIPNLRIPQCRMSREERLKTIIANLDKHEQDVRRSIVAEAFQKLQTARQAATDANTTAIHSDQPVDHGRLPSNLRAPYQQGSGDPCMPHIDPNQLAEAAAEQARADPQLAAVLEAFGQLREYETLAGRAKEPYIKALERLRAQRADGDVA
;
A
#
# COMPACT_ATOMS: atom_id res chain seq x y z
N MET A 1 34.76 21.02 35.77
CA MET A 1 33.96 22.22 35.44
C MET A 1 33.18 21.94 34.16
N GLN A 2 31.87 21.70 34.26
CA GLN A 2 31.02 21.43 33.10
C GLN A 2 30.76 22.73 32.33
N LYS A 3 31.06 22.74 31.02
CA LYS A 3 30.76 23.86 30.13
C LYS A 3 29.27 23.84 29.81
N HIS A 4 28.49 24.70 30.46
CA HIS A 4 27.09 24.91 30.09
C HIS A 4 27.04 25.67 28.75
N ILE A 5 26.45 25.05 27.74
CA ILE A 5 26.16 25.70 26.46
C ILE A 5 24.93 26.58 26.68
N PHE A 6 25.16 27.88 26.84
CA PHE A 6 24.08 28.86 26.82
C PHE A 6 23.58 28.99 25.38
N GLN A 7 22.42 28.39 25.09
CA GLN A 7 21.69 28.73 23.88
C GLN A 7 21.10 30.14 24.07
N PRO A 8 21.33 31.09 23.14
CA PRO A 8 20.76 32.42 23.26
C PRO A 8 19.24 32.33 23.28
N ILE A 9 18.63 32.88 24.33
CA ILE A 9 17.18 32.93 24.49
C ILE A 9 16.61 33.74 23.32
N PRO A 10 15.72 33.18 22.49
CA PRO A 10 15.13 33.91 21.39
C PRO A 10 14.42 35.16 21.90
N ASN A 11 14.76 36.31 21.31
CA ASN A 11 14.31 37.62 21.74
C ASN A 11 12.79 37.75 21.50
N LEU A 12 11.98 37.62 22.56
CA LEU A 12 10.51 37.74 22.52
C LEU A 12 10.01 39.14 22.10
N ARG A 13 10.91 40.12 21.96
CA ARG A 13 10.61 41.50 21.55
C ARG A 13 10.37 41.66 20.04
N ILE A 14 10.68 40.65 19.24
CA ILE A 14 10.31 40.65 17.82
C ILE A 14 8.88 40.12 17.76
N PRO A 15 7.88 40.93 17.35
CA PRO A 15 6.51 40.44 17.25
C PRO A 15 6.50 39.30 16.24
N GLN A 16 6.36 38.06 16.74
CA GLN A 16 6.22 36.88 15.91
C GLN A 16 4.93 37.05 15.10
N CYS A 17 5.08 37.43 13.83
CA CYS A 17 4.04 37.56 12.83
C CYS A 17 2.83 38.40 13.26
N ARG A 18 2.70 39.63 12.72
CA ARG A 18 1.46 40.43 12.78
C ARG A 18 0.32 39.83 11.95
N MET A 19 0.18 38.51 11.93
CA MET A 19 -0.93 37.86 11.24
C MET A 19 -2.16 37.84 12.14
N SER A 20 -3.30 38.20 11.56
CA SER A 20 -4.58 38.05 12.24
C SER A 20 -4.82 36.58 12.59
N ARG A 21 -5.63 36.33 13.63
CA ARG A 21 -5.98 34.96 14.02
C ARG A 21 -6.61 34.17 12.86
N GLU A 22 -7.38 34.86 12.02
CA GLU A 22 -7.98 34.30 10.80
C GLU A 22 -6.92 33.90 9.76
N GLU A 23 -5.99 34.80 9.44
CA GLU A 23 -4.87 34.51 8.52
C GLU A 23 -4.05 33.32 9.01
N ARG A 24 -3.73 33.28 10.30
CA ARG A 24 -2.97 32.17 10.89
C ARG A 24 -3.68 30.83 10.69
N LEU A 25 -4.99 30.77 10.93
CA LEU A 25 -5.79 29.56 10.71
C LEU A 25 -5.82 29.15 9.23
N LYS A 26 -5.99 30.11 8.32
CA LYS A 26 -5.93 29.87 6.86
C LYS A 26 -4.56 29.31 6.45
N THR A 27 -3.48 29.88 6.95
CA THR A 27 -2.11 29.40 6.66
C THR A 27 -1.89 27.99 7.19
N ILE A 28 -2.36 27.67 8.40
CA ILE A 28 -2.25 26.31 8.95
C ILE A 28 -3.00 25.31 8.05
N ILE A 29 -4.24 25.60 7.68
CA ILE A 29 -5.04 24.74 6.80
C ILE A 29 -4.34 24.55 5.44
N ALA A 30 -3.87 25.63 4.81
CA ALA A 30 -3.17 25.57 3.54
C ALA A 30 -1.88 24.73 3.60
N ASN A 31 -1.13 24.82 4.71
CA ASN A 31 0.05 23.98 4.91
C ASN A 31 -0.31 22.50 5.05
N LEU A 32 -1.39 22.19 5.77
CA LEU A 32 -1.89 20.82 5.90
C LEU A 32 -2.39 20.27 4.55
N ASP A 33 -3.04 21.10 3.73
CA ASP A 33 -3.47 20.74 2.38
C ASP A 33 -2.28 20.45 1.46
N LYS A 34 -1.25 21.30 1.50
CA LYS A 34 -0.02 21.09 0.74
C LYS A 34 0.66 19.77 1.15
N HIS A 35 0.79 19.55 2.45
CA HIS A 35 1.39 18.32 2.97
C HIS A 35 0.60 17.08 2.53
N GLU A 36 -0.74 17.13 2.54
CA GLU A 36 -1.57 16.02 2.03
C GLU A 36 -1.32 15.76 0.54
N GLN A 37 -1.22 16.79 -0.29
CA GLN A 37 -0.92 16.64 -1.71
C GLN A 37 0.46 16.02 -1.94
N ASP A 38 1.46 16.45 -1.18
CA ASP A 38 2.82 15.93 -1.28
C ASP A 38 2.87 14.45 -0.87
N VAL A 39 2.21 14.06 0.22
CA VAL A 39 2.12 12.65 0.66
C VAL A 39 1.35 11.80 -0.35
N ARG A 40 0.22 12.27 -0.88
CA ARG A 40 -0.52 11.55 -1.94
C ARG A 40 0.36 11.27 -3.15
N ARG A 41 1.12 12.27 -3.61
CA ARG A 41 2.07 12.10 -4.73
C ARG A 41 3.15 11.08 -4.40
N SER A 42 3.66 11.09 -3.17
CA SER A 42 4.66 10.11 -2.71
C SER A 42 4.11 8.69 -2.73
N ILE A 43 2.92 8.45 -2.16
CA ILE A 43 2.29 7.12 -2.13
C ILE A 43 2.04 6.61 -3.55
N VAL A 44 1.52 7.47 -4.44
CA VAL A 44 1.30 7.10 -5.84
C VAL A 44 2.61 6.78 -6.55
N ALA A 45 3.68 7.55 -6.33
CA ALA A 45 4.98 7.28 -6.92
C ALA A 45 5.57 5.94 -6.44
N GLU A 46 5.48 5.65 -5.14
CA GLU A 46 5.92 4.36 -4.57
C GLU A 46 5.09 3.20 -5.14
N ALA A 47 3.78 3.36 -5.26
CA ALA A 47 2.89 2.36 -5.85
C ALA A 47 3.24 2.07 -7.31
N PHE A 48 3.52 3.11 -8.11
CA PHE A 48 3.99 2.95 -9.48
C PHE A 48 5.31 2.20 -9.56
N GLN A 49 6.25 2.48 -8.65
CA GLN A 49 7.51 1.74 -8.57
C GLN A 49 7.26 0.27 -8.27
N LYS A 50 6.48 -0.06 -7.22
CA LYS A 50 6.12 -1.44 -6.86
C LYS A 50 5.46 -2.20 -8.01
N LEU A 51 4.54 -1.53 -8.72
CA LEU A 51 3.86 -2.11 -9.89
C LEU A 51 4.83 -2.36 -11.06
N GLN A 52 5.79 -1.46 -11.30
CA GLN A 52 6.84 -1.69 -12.29
C GLN A 52 7.74 -2.87 -11.90
N THR A 53 8.11 -2.98 -10.62
CA THR A 53 8.91 -4.11 -10.13
C THR A 53 8.15 -5.43 -10.28
N ALA A 54 6.86 -5.45 -9.95
CA ALA A 54 6.00 -6.62 -10.14
C ALA A 54 5.87 -7.02 -11.62
N ARG A 55 5.78 -6.03 -12.53
CA ARG A 55 5.77 -6.27 -13.98
C ARG A 55 7.07 -6.85 -14.50
N GLN A 56 8.21 -6.34 -14.05
CA GLN A 56 9.53 -6.87 -14.40
C GLN A 56 9.68 -8.32 -13.90
N ALA A 57 9.35 -8.57 -12.64
CA ALA A 57 9.40 -9.93 -12.07
C ALA A 57 8.50 -10.93 -12.81
N ALA A 58 7.30 -10.51 -13.23
CA ALA A 58 6.41 -11.34 -14.06
C ALA A 58 6.98 -11.63 -15.47
N THR A 59 7.77 -10.70 -16.01
CA THR A 59 8.42 -10.87 -17.33
C THR A 59 9.61 -11.81 -17.23
N ASP A 60 10.40 -11.71 -16.17
CA ASP A 60 11.51 -12.63 -15.88
C ASP A 60 11.02 -14.07 -15.66
N ALA A 61 9.90 -14.25 -14.92
CA ALA A 61 9.28 -15.55 -14.70
C ALA A 61 8.77 -16.23 -15.98
N ASN A 62 8.28 -15.45 -16.95
CA ASN A 62 7.87 -15.97 -18.27
C ASN A 62 9.09 -16.32 -19.15
N THR A 63 10.25 -15.72 -18.89
CA THR A 63 11.49 -15.98 -19.64
C THR A 63 12.18 -17.25 -19.14
N THR A 64 12.00 -17.61 -17.87
CA THR A 64 12.19 -18.98 -17.39
C THR A 64 11.02 -19.84 -17.85
N ALA A 65 10.90 -20.01 -19.17
CA ALA A 65 10.06 -21.03 -19.75
C ALA A 65 10.36 -22.34 -19.02
N ILE A 66 9.31 -22.98 -18.55
CA ILE A 66 9.32 -24.33 -17.98
C ILE A 66 9.83 -25.26 -19.10
N HIS A 67 11.15 -25.33 -19.27
CA HIS A 67 11.80 -26.46 -19.88
C HIS A 67 11.63 -27.59 -18.89
N SER A 68 10.44 -28.21 -18.93
CA SER A 68 10.26 -29.55 -18.40
C SER A 68 11.07 -30.48 -19.30
N ASP A 69 12.38 -30.49 -19.10
CA ASP A 69 13.32 -31.48 -19.63
C ASP A 69 13.15 -32.83 -18.92
N GLN A 70 12.11 -33.00 -18.08
CA GLN A 70 11.74 -34.32 -17.60
C GLN A 70 11.25 -35.14 -18.80
N PRO A 71 11.99 -36.19 -19.22
CA PRO A 71 11.45 -37.11 -20.19
C PRO A 71 10.20 -37.71 -19.58
N VAL A 72 9.09 -37.64 -20.32
CA VAL A 72 7.87 -38.36 -19.95
C VAL A 72 8.25 -39.83 -19.87
N ASP A 73 8.24 -40.41 -18.66
CA ASP A 73 8.60 -41.81 -18.41
C ASP A 73 7.50 -42.73 -18.95
N HIS A 74 7.52 -42.95 -20.27
CA HIS A 74 6.63 -43.87 -20.96
C HIS A 74 6.87 -45.34 -20.56
N GLY A 75 7.94 -45.64 -19.81
CA GLY A 75 8.27 -46.99 -19.35
C GLY A 75 7.25 -47.56 -18.36
N ARG A 76 6.52 -46.70 -17.64
CA ARG A 76 5.48 -47.10 -16.67
C ARG A 76 4.10 -47.34 -17.30
N LEU A 77 3.88 -46.87 -18.53
CA LEU A 77 2.61 -47.03 -19.23
C LEU A 77 2.25 -48.50 -19.50
N PRO A 78 3.15 -49.35 -20.04
CA PRO A 78 2.82 -50.75 -20.27
C PRO A 78 2.69 -51.58 -18.98
N SER A 79 3.33 -51.18 -17.87
CA SER A 79 3.10 -51.83 -16.56
C SER A 79 1.76 -51.44 -15.96
N ASN A 80 1.34 -50.18 -16.09
CA ASN A 80 0.03 -49.72 -15.62
C ASN A 80 -1.13 -50.36 -16.40
N LEU A 81 -0.98 -50.53 -17.72
CA LEU A 81 -1.99 -51.21 -18.55
C LEU A 81 -2.15 -52.71 -18.26
N ARG A 82 -1.11 -53.34 -17.68
CA ARG A 82 -1.12 -54.76 -17.30
C ARG A 82 -1.55 -54.99 -15.85
N ALA A 83 -1.65 -53.95 -15.03
CA ALA A 83 -2.05 -54.09 -13.64
C ALA A 83 -3.57 -54.34 -13.55
N PRO A 84 -4.03 -55.29 -12.72
CA PRO A 84 -5.46 -55.48 -12.47
C PRO A 84 -6.06 -54.22 -11.83
N TYR A 85 -7.25 -53.84 -12.27
CA TYR A 85 -7.97 -52.68 -11.75
C TYR A 85 -8.18 -52.81 -10.24
N GLN A 86 -7.77 -51.78 -9.49
CA GLN A 86 -8.02 -51.66 -8.06
C GLN A 86 -9.06 -50.56 -7.84
N GLN A 87 -10.12 -50.87 -7.09
CA GLN A 87 -11.18 -49.90 -6.82
C GLN A 87 -10.61 -48.73 -6.01
N GLY A 88 -10.63 -47.53 -6.60
CA GLY A 88 -10.07 -46.31 -6.01
C GLY A 88 -8.69 -45.89 -6.54
N SER A 89 -8.09 -46.65 -7.47
CA SER A 89 -6.75 -46.33 -8.02
C SER A 89 -6.71 -45.16 -9.02
N GLY A 90 -7.83 -44.48 -9.27
CA GLY A 90 -7.91 -43.41 -10.27
C GLY A 90 -7.82 -43.91 -11.71
N ASP A 91 -7.65 -42.99 -12.66
CA ASP A 91 -7.47 -43.30 -14.07
C ASP A 91 -6.06 -43.89 -14.31
N PRO A 92 -5.94 -45.16 -14.77
CA PRO A 92 -4.64 -45.81 -15.00
C PRO A 92 -3.83 -45.20 -16.16
N CYS A 93 -4.45 -44.38 -17.00
CA CYS A 93 -3.79 -43.62 -18.06
C CYS A 93 -3.21 -42.30 -17.55
N MET A 94 -3.59 -41.86 -16.34
CA MET A 94 -3.05 -40.65 -15.73
C MET A 94 -1.89 -41.02 -14.79
N PRO A 95 -0.81 -40.23 -14.77
CA PRO A 95 0.25 -40.41 -13.78
C PRO A 95 -0.37 -40.31 -12.38
N HIS A 96 0.13 -41.10 -11.43
CA HIS A 96 -0.30 -41.01 -10.05
C HIS A 96 0.14 -39.65 -9.49
N ILE A 97 -0.81 -38.73 -9.33
CA ILE A 97 -0.56 -37.41 -8.75
C ILE A 97 -0.66 -37.54 -7.24
N ASP A 98 0.43 -37.25 -6.53
CA ASP A 98 0.43 -37.18 -5.07
C ASP A 98 -0.47 -36.00 -4.63
N PRO A 99 -1.50 -36.24 -3.81
CA PRO A 99 -2.39 -35.18 -3.34
C PRO A 99 -1.65 -34.04 -2.62
N ASN A 100 -0.49 -34.33 -2.01
CA ASN A 100 0.33 -33.30 -1.36
C ASN A 100 0.98 -32.36 -2.40
N GLN A 101 1.43 -32.90 -3.53
CA GLN A 101 1.98 -32.10 -4.64
C GLN A 101 0.88 -31.28 -5.33
N LEU A 102 -0.34 -31.82 -5.42
CA LEU A 102 -1.49 -31.09 -5.93
C LEU A 102 -1.87 -29.91 -5.03
N ALA A 103 -1.79 -30.09 -3.71
CA ALA A 103 -2.03 -29.02 -2.74
C ALA A 103 -0.98 -27.90 -2.82
N GLU A 104 0.29 -28.25 -3.02
CA GLU A 104 1.37 -27.28 -3.24
C GLU A 104 1.17 -26.51 -4.56
N ALA A 105 0.87 -27.20 -5.66
CA ALA A 105 0.60 -26.56 -6.95
C ALA A 105 -0.63 -25.64 -6.91
N ALA A 106 -1.70 -26.07 -6.22
CA ALA A 106 -2.90 -25.26 -6.02
C ALA A 106 -2.62 -24.02 -5.13
N ALA A 107 -1.77 -24.15 -4.12
CA ALA A 107 -1.35 -23.03 -3.27
C ALA A 107 -0.48 -22.01 -4.04
N GLU A 108 0.35 -22.46 -4.98
CA GLU A 108 1.11 -21.59 -5.87
C GLU A 108 0.21 -20.83 -6.86
N GLN A 109 -0.82 -21.49 -7.40
CA GLN A 109 -1.82 -20.85 -8.27
C GLN A 109 -2.74 -19.87 -7.54
N ALA A 110 -2.93 -20.04 -6.22
CA ALA A 110 -3.78 -19.17 -5.40
C ALA A 110 -3.11 -17.84 -5.01
N ARG A 111 -1.83 -17.63 -5.31
CA ARG A 111 -1.18 -16.34 -5.04
C ARG A 111 -1.81 -15.24 -5.90
N ALA A 112 -2.43 -14.27 -5.23
CA ALA A 112 -3.04 -13.11 -5.86
C ALA A 112 -2.03 -12.39 -6.76
N ASP A 113 -2.50 -11.88 -7.91
CA ASP A 113 -1.67 -11.15 -8.87
C ASP A 113 -0.86 -10.04 -8.15
N PRO A 114 0.49 -10.11 -8.18
CA PRO A 114 1.34 -9.17 -7.48
C PRO A 114 1.13 -7.72 -7.96
N GLN A 115 0.69 -7.52 -9.20
CA GLN A 115 0.35 -6.18 -9.71
C GLN A 115 -0.91 -5.64 -9.03
N LEU A 116 -1.95 -6.48 -8.91
CA LEU A 116 -3.19 -6.12 -8.23
C LEU A 116 -2.95 -5.87 -6.74
N ALA A 117 -2.13 -6.70 -6.09
CA ALA A 117 -1.79 -6.54 -4.68
C ALA A 117 -1.12 -5.19 -4.40
N ALA A 118 -0.15 -4.78 -5.23
CA ALA A 118 0.53 -3.48 -5.10
C ALA A 118 -0.44 -2.29 -5.24
N VAL A 119 -1.42 -2.39 -6.14
CA VAL A 119 -2.44 -1.35 -6.33
C VAL A 119 -3.35 -1.27 -5.11
N LEU A 120 -3.83 -2.41 -4.60
CA LEU A 120 -4.71 -2.45 -3.44
C LEU A 120 -4.04 -1.92 -2.18
N GLU A 121 -2.76 -2.24 -1.97
CA GLU A 121 -1.95 -1.70 -0.87
C GLU A 121 -1.90 -0.17 -0.93
N ALA A 122 -1.62 0.40 -2.10
CA ALA A 122 -1.55 1.85 -2.29
C ALA A 122 -2.89 2.54 -2.02
N PHE A 123 -4.00 1.96 -2.47
CA PHE A 123 -5.35 2.46 -2.16
C PHE A 123 -5.65 2.41 -0.66
N GLY A 124 -5.23 1.36 0.03
CA GLY A 124 -5.34 1.25 1.49
C GLY A 124 -4.61 2.40 2.19
N GLN A 125 -3.33 2.58 1.86
CA GLN A 125 -2.49 3.63 2.43
C GLN A 125 -3.04 5.03 2.17
N LEU A 126 -3.53 5.31 0.95
CA LEU A 126 -4.16 6.59 0.62
C LEU A 126 -5.39 6.85 1.50
N ARG A 127 -6.28 5.86 1.63
CA ARG A 127 -7.52 6.01 2.39
C ARG A 127 -7.26 6.20 3.89
N GLU A 128 -6.32 5.46 4.45
CA GLU A 128 -5.90 5.62 5.84
C GLU A 128 -5.34 7.01 6.09
N TYR A 129 -4.45 7.47 5.21
CA TYR A 129 -3.85 8.80 5.33
C TYR A 129 -4.91 9.91 5.21
N GLU A 130 -5.82 9.81 4.24
CA GLU A 130 -6.90 10.80 4.06
C GLU A 130 -7.80 10.90 5.30
N THR A 131 -8.09 9.76 5.92
CA THR A 131 -8.88 9.72 7.15
C THR A 131 -8.16 10.46 8.29
N LEU A 132 -6.85 10.23 8.45
CA LEU A 132 -6.04 10.88 9.48
C LEU A 132 -5.83 12.37 9.19
N ALA A 133 -5.56 12.73 7.93
CA ALA A 133 -5.39 14.11 7.49
C ALA A 133 -6.68 14.92 7.70
N GLY A 134 -7.84 14.35 7.36
CA GLY A 134 -9.14 14.96 7.62
C GLY A 134 -9.35 15.26 9.10
N ARG A 135 -9.09 14.28 9.98
CA ARG A 135 -9.17 14.44 11.44
C ARG A 135 -8.23 15.53 11.96
N ALA A 136 -7.02 15.65 11.40
CA ALA A 136 -6.04 16.65 11.81
C ALA A 136 -6.45 18.08 11.39
N LYS A 137 -7.14 18.25 10.25
CA LYS A 137 -7.60 19.56 9.76
C LYS A 137 -8.86 20.07 10.43
N GLU A 138 -9.77 19.16 10.78
CA GLU A 138 -11.09 19.44 11.35
C GLU A 138 -11.09 20.49 12.49
N PRO A 139 -10.20 20.45 13.50
CA PRO A 139 -10.22 21.46 14.57
C PRO A 139 -9.92 22.89 14.07
N TYR A 140 -9.05 23.04 13.07
CA TYR A 140 -8.69 24.35 12.51
C TYR A 140 -9.80 24.91 11.64
N ILE A 141 -10.48 24.05 10.88
CA ILE A 141 -11.66 24.40 10.08
C ILE A 141 -12.77 24.90 11.02
N LYS A 142 -13.12 24.11 12.05
CA LYS A 142 -14.12 24.49 13.05
C LYS A 142 -13.76 25.79 13.78
N ALA A 143 -12.47 25.99 14.10
CA ALA A 143 -12.02 27.23 14.72
C ALA A 143 -12.18 28.45 13.81
N LEU A 144 -11.92 28.29 12.50
CA LEU A 144 -12.10 29.33 11.50
C LEU A 144 -13.57 29.68 11.31
N GLU A 145 -14.46 28.68 11.26
CA GLU A 145 -15.91 28.87 11.17
C GLU A 145 -16.46 29.62 12.38
N ARG A 146 -16.07 29.22 13.60
CA ARG A 146 -16.47 29.93 14.83
C ARG A 146 -16.04 31.38 14.83
N LEU A 147 -14.82 31.66 14.35
CA LEU A 147 -14.30 33.02 14.27
C LEU A 147 -15.08 33.88 13.26
N ARG A 148 -15.50 33.28 12.13
CA ARG A 148 -16.36 33.95 11.15
C ARG A 148 -17.76 34.22 11.68
N ALA A 149 -18.35 33.27 12.41
CA ALA A 149 -19.66 33.44 13.04
C ALA A 149 -19.64 34.58 14.08
N GLN A 150 -18.64 34.63 14.94
CA GLN A 150 -18.47 35.70 15.93
C GLN A 150 -18.35 37.10 15.29
N ARG A 151 -17.74 37.18 14.10
CA ARG A 151 -17.63 38.43 13.36
C ARG A 151 -18.98 38.87 12.76
N ALA A 152 -19.74 37.92 12.25
CA ALA A 152 -21.08 38.18 11.69
C ALA A 152 -22.07 38.64 12.77
N ASP A 153 -22.01 38.06 13.97
CA ASP A 153 -22.88 38.46 15.09
C ASP A 153 -22.50 39.83 15.67
N GLY A 154 -21.22 40.22 15.60
CA GLY A 154 -20.73 41.52 16.07
C GLY A 154 -21.04 42.70 15.16
N ASP A 155 -21.33 42.48 13.87
CA ASP A 155 -21.74 43.51 12.92
C ASP A 155 -23.25 43.84 12.99
N VAL A 156 -24.02 43.09 13.78
CA VAL A 156 -25.49 43.25 13.94
C VAL A 156 -25.87 44.01 15.23
N ALA A 157 -24.88 44.40 16.05
CA ALA A 157 -25.07 45.10 17.33
C ALA A 157 -24.76 46.60 17.26
#